data_AF-A0A7K1YBH2-F1
#
_entry.id   AF-A0A7K1YBH2-F1
#
_cell.length_a   1.000
_cell.length_b   1.000
_cell.length_c   1.000
_cell.angle_alpha   90.00
_cell.angle_beta   90.00
_cell.angle_gamma   90.00
#
_symmetry.space_group_name_H-M   'P 1'
#
loop_
_entity.id
_entity.type
_entity.pdbx_description
1 polymer ?
#
loop_
_entity_poly.entity_id
_entity_poly.type
_entity_poly.pdbx_seq_one_letter_code
_entity_poly.pdbx_strand_id
1 'polypeptide(L)'
;MTIVKKLIVVPLVLAAFIFVAATFPQPQTKPEMPKPKNLKVLPKDISHEDLDKIMDGYKVALGVKCNFCHAQSQTDPKHLDFASDENKHKDIARAMMRMTAKINKKYFKDAEHKEGANLLSVDCITCHNGNKEPKNSNLSK
;
A
#
# COMPACT_ATOMS: atom_id res chain seq x y z
N MET A 1 -22.00 -37.31 -53.80
CA MET A 1 -22.21 -37.47 -52.34
C MET A 1 -21.10 -36.82 -51.50
N THR A 2 -20.58 -35.67 -51.93
CA THR A 2 -19.38 -35.03 -51.34
C THR A 2 -19.62 -33.56 -50.95
N ILE A 3 -20.60 -32.89 -51.56
CA ILE A 3 -20.92 -31.48 -51.30
C ILE A 3 -21.79 -31.32 -50.04
N VAL A 4 -22.78 -32.21 -49.83
CA VAL A 4 -23.68 -32.17 -48.66
C VAL A 4 -22.94 -32.51 -47.35
N LYS A 5 -21.92 -33.37 -47.41
CA LYS A 5 -21.05 -33.68 -46.25
C LYS A 5 -20.20 -32.47 -45.83
N LYS A 6 -19.74 -31.64 -46.77
CA LYS A 6 -18.97 -30.42 -46.46
C LYS A 6 -19.82 -29.33 -45.80
N LEU A 7 -21.12 -29.25 -46.14
CA LEU A 7 -22.05 -28.27 -45.56
C LEU A 7 -22.46 -28.57 -44.11
N ILE A 8 -22.40 -29.83 -43.68
CA ILE A 8 -22.72 -30.24 -42.29
C ILE A 8 -21.49 -30.25 -41.38
N VAL A 9 -20.30 -30.48 -41.93
CA VAL A 9 -19.05 -30.52 -41.15
C VAL A 9 -18.58 -29.11 -40.73
N VAL A 10 -18.85 -28.08 -41.55
CA VAL A 10 -18.46 -26.69 -41.26
C VAL A 10 -19.14 -26.11 -39.99
N PRO A 11 -20.47 -26.21 -39.79
CA PRO A 11 -21.10 -25.66 -38.57
C PRO A 11 -20.75 -26.48 -37.32
N LEU A 12 -20.46 -27.77 -37.46
CA LEU A 12 -20.16 -28.66 -36.33
C LEU A 12 -18.72 -28.46 -35.80
N VAL A 13 -17.77 -28.15 -36.68
CA VAL A 13 -16.41 -27.73 -36.28
C VAL A 13 -16.44 -26.33 -35.67
N LEU A 14 -17.26 -25.41 -36.20
CA LEU A 14 -17.39 -24.05 -35.65
C LEU A 14 -18.00 -24.04 -34.22
N ALA A 15 -18.99 -24.89 -33.97
CA ALA A 15 -19.59 -25.05 -32.64
C ALA A 15 -18.62 -25.68 -31.62
N ALA A 16 -17.75 -26.58 -32.05
CA ALA A 16 -16.71 -27.16 -31.21
C ALA A 16 -15.62 -26.14 -30.81
N PHE A 17 -15.30 -25.17 -31.67
CA PHE A 17 -14.34 -24.10 -31.37
C PHE A 17 -14.86 -23.10 -30.33
N ILE A 18 -16.17 -22.80 -30.34
CA ILE A 18 -16.77 -21.85 -29.38
C ILE A 18 -16.81 -22.45 -27.97
N PHE A 19 -16.99 -23.77 -27.83
CA PHE A 19 -17.01 -24.44 -26.52
C PHE A 19 -15.64 -24.48 -25.84
N VAL A 20 -14.54 -24.56 -26.61
CA VAL A 20 -13.17 -24.56 -26.04
C VAL A 20 -12.77 -23.15 -25.56
N ALA A 21 -13.31 -22.08 -26.16
CA ALA A 21 -13.01 -20.71 -25.73
C ALA A 21 -13.56 -20.36 -24.33
N ALA A 22 -14.64 -21.03 -23.89
CA ALA A 22 -15.31 -20.74 -22.63
C ALA A 22 -14.61 -21.34 -21.39
N THR A 23 -13.62 -22.23 -21.58
CA THR A 23 -12.85 -22.83 -20.49
C THR A 23 -11.53 -22.11 -20.21
N PHE A 24 -11.17 -21.10 -21.01
CA PHE A 24 -10.00 -20.29 -20.72
C PHE A 24 -10.28 -19.40 -19.50
N PRO A 25 -9.45 -19.48 -18.44
CA PRO A 25 -9.59 -18.58 -17.31
C PRO A 25 -9.39 -17.14 -17.81
N GLN A 26 -10.47 -16.36 -17.76
CA GLN A 26 -10.41 -14.92 -18.00
C GLN A 26 -9.42 -14.30 -17.00
N PRO A 27 -8.49 -13.44 -17.45
CA PRO A 27 -7.67 -12.67 -16.53
C PRO A 27 -8.60 -11.87 -15.64
N GLN A 28 -8.68 -12.23 -14.36
CA GLN A 28 -9.44 -11.46 -13.39
C GLN A 28 -8.72 -10.14 -13.20
N THR A 29 -9.21 -9.09 -13.86
CA THR A 29 -8.82 -7.72 -13.60
C THR A 29 -9.22 -7.40 -12.15
N LYS A 30 -8.23 -7.35 -11.25
CA LYS A 30 -8.46 -6.90 -9.87
C LYS A 30 -9.14 -5.52 -9.95
N PRO A 31 -10.19 -5.27 -9.15
CA PRO A 31 -10.82 -3.95 -9.09
C PRO A 31 -9.75 -2.88 -8.87
N GLU A 32 -9.74 -1.85 -9.72
CA GLU A 32 -8.80 -0.73 -9.56
C GLU A 32 -9.14 -0.02 -8.25
N MET A 33 -8.25 -0.17 -7.25
CA MET A 33 -8.45 0.49 -5.96
C MET A 33 -8.28 2.00 -6.12
N PRO A 34 -9.05 2.81 -5.37
CA PRO A 34 -8.95 4.26 -5.44
C PRO A 34 -7.51 4.71 -5.19
N LYS A 35 -6.97 5.55 -6.08
CA LYS A 35 -5.62 6.08 -5.92
C LYS A 35 -5.52 6.90 -4.63
N PRO A 36 -4.41 6.77 -3.88
CA PRO A 36 -4.22 7.56 -2.67
C PRO A 36 -4.17 9.05 -3.00
N LYS A 37 -4.79 9.85 -2.14
CA LYS A 37 -4.85 11.32 -2.27
C LYS A 37 -3.97 11.96 -1.20
N ASN A 38 -3.49 13.18 -1.49
CA ASN A 38 -2.75 14.01 -0.54
C ASN A 38 -1.45 13.37 0.03
N LEU A 39 -0.71 12.65 -0.82
CA LEU A 39 0.65 12.19 -0.52
C LEU A 39 1.64 13.35 -0.65
N LYS A 40 2.29 13.70 0.48
CA LYS A 40 3.25 14.82 0.59
C LYS A 40 4.71 14.38 0.80
N VAL A 41 4.93 13.11 1.16
CA VAL A 41 6.26 12.54 1.47
C VAL A 41 6.52 11.29 0.65
N LEU A 42 5.57 10.35 0.62
CA LEU A 42 5.66 9.13 -0.18
C LEU A 42 5.46 9.41 -1.68
N PRO A 43 5.97 8.53 -2.56
CA PRO A 43 5.75 8.63 -4.01
C PRO A 43 4.26 8.68 -4.34
N LYS A 44 3.89 9.51 -5.33
CA LYS A 44 2.48 9.69 -5.73
C LYS A 44 1.93 8.50 -6.53
N ASP A 45 2.82 7.71 -7.10
CA ASP A 45 2.61 6.53 -7.93
C ASP A 45 2.80 5.21 -7.15
N ILE A 46 2.95 5.29 -5.82
CA ILE A 46 3.06 4.11 -4.96
C ILE A 46 1.86 3.18 -5.15
N SER A 47 2.12 1.87 -5.19
CA SER A 47 1.05 0.88 -5.23
C SER A 47 0.23 0.91 -3.93
N HIS A 48 -1.04 0.54 -4.01
CA HIS A 48 -1.88 0.46 -2.81
C HIS A 48 -1.33 -0.55 -1.79
N GLU A 49 -0.80 -1.68 -2.27
CA GLU A 49 -0.23 -2.73 -1.42
C GLU A 49 1.00 -2.23 -0.65
N ASP A 50 1.89 -1.48 -1.32
CA ASP A 50 3.08 -0.93 -0.67
C ASP A 50 2.72 0.19 0.30
N LEU A 51 1.71 1.00 -0.04
CA LEU A 51 1.21 2.03 0.86
C LEU A 51 0.62 1.40 2.14
N ASP A 52 -0.20 0.36 2.00
CA ASP A 52 -0.79 -0.35 3.15
C ASP A 52 0.30 -0.97 4.03
N LYS A 53 1.31 -1.62 3.44
CA LYS A 53 2.45 -2.18 4.18
C LYS A 53 3.18 -1.12 4.99
N ILE A 54 3.41 0.06 4.41
CA ILE A 54 4.05 1.18 5.12
C ILE A 54 3.18 1.65 6.30
N MET A 55 1.87 1.82 6.09
CA MET A 55 0.94 2.27 7.14
C MET A 55 0.81 1.23 8.26
N ASP A 56 0.82 -0.05 7.92
CA ASP A 56 0.87 -1.17 8.87
C ASP A 56 2.16 -1.14 9.69
N GLY A 57 3.29 -0.88 9.05
CA GLY A 57 4.58 -0.67 9.72
C GLY A 57 4.51 0.45 10.76
N TYR A 58 3.86 1.57 10.45
CA TYR A 58 3.69 2.67 11.40
C TYR A 58 2.81 2.30 12.59
N LYS A 59 1.71 1.57 12.38
CA LYS A 59 0.86 1.08 13.48
C LYS A 59 1.67 0.24 14.47
N VAL A 60 2.48 -0.68 13.96
CA VAL A 60 3.32 -1.56 14.78
C VAL A 60 4.41 -0.74 15.49
N ALA A 61 5.12 0.12 14.76
CA ALA A 61 6.22 0.91 15.31
C ALA A 61 5.79 1.83 16.46
N LEU A 62 4.60 2.43 16.37
CA LEU A 62 4.06 3.37 17.35
C LEU A 62 3.10 2.70 18.35
N GLY A 63 2.68 1.46 18.14
CA GLY A 63 1.67 0.80 18.98
C GLY A 63 0.28 1.46 18.92
N VAL A 64 -0.12 1.94 17.73
CA VAL A 64 -1.37 2.69 17.53
C VAL A 64 -2.24 2.10 16.41
N LYS A 65 -3.46 2.61 16.27
CA LYS A 65 -4.39 2.28 15.17
C LYS A 65 -4.50 3.43 14.17
N CYS A 66 -5.12 3.19 13.01
CA CYS A 66 -5.20 4.17 11.91
C CYS A 66 -5.81 5.52 12.35
N ASN A 67 -6.82 5.50 13.21
CA ASN A 67 -7.50 6.69 13.73
C ASN A 67 -6.63 7.57 14.63
N PHE A 68 -5.45 7.11 15.06
CA PHE A 68 -4.49 7.94 15.77
C PHE A 68 -3.95 9.06 14.87
N CYS A 69 -3.65 8.74 13.61
CA CYS A 69 -3.13 9.70 12.62
C CYS A 69 -4.19 10.21 11.65
N HIS A 70 -5.14 9.37 11.23
CA HIS A 70 -6.14 9.74 10.24
C HIS A 70 -7.38 10.34 10.89
N ALA A 71 -7.95 11.37 10.26
CA ALA A 71 -9.18 12.01 10.72
C ALA A 71 -10.40 11.11 10.45
N GLN A 72 -11.46 11.28 11.24
CA GLN A 72 -12.76 10.70 10.90
C GLN A 72 -13.33 11.40 9.68
N SER A 73 -14.08 10.67 8.86
CA SER A 73 -14.78 11.28 7.73
C SER A 73 -15.91 12.17 8.24
N GLN A 74 -16.02 13.36 7.66
CA GLN A 74 -17.11 14.31 7.96
C GLN A 74 -18.46 13.84 7.42
N THR A 75 -18.46 13.00 6.38
CA THR A 75 -19.68 12.50 5.73
C THR A 75 -20.12 11.13 6.24
N ASP A 76 -19.19 10.32 6.76
CA ASP A 76 -19.49 9.04 7.40
C ASP A 76 -18.58 8.81 8.62
N PRO A 77 -19.07 9.08 9.84
CA PRO A 77 -18.29 8.91 11.07
C PRO A 77 -17.79 7.48 11.34
N LYS A 78 -18.32 6.46 10.64
CA LYS A 78 -17.84 5.07 10.76
C LYS A 78 -16.56 4.83 9.94
N HIS A 79 -16.20 5.76 9.06
CA HIS A 79 -15.03 5.68 8.20
C HIS A 79 -14.01 6.78 8.52
N LEU A 80 -12.76 6.55 8.10
CA LEU A 80 -11.68 7.53 8.19
C LEU A 80 -11.55 8.27 6.86
N ASP A 81 -11.26 9.56 6.93
CA ASP A 81 -10.75 10.31 5.79
C ASP A 81 -9.22 10.21 5.80
N PHE A 82 -8.71 9.27 5.01
CA PHE A 82 -7.27 9.04 4.88
C PHE A 82 -6.53 10.22 4.24
N ALA A 83 -7.23 11.06 3.46
CA ALA A 83 -6.65 12.20 2.75
C ALA A 83 -6.62 13.47 3.62
N SER A 84 -7.57 13.63 4.53
CA SER A 84 -7.68 14.79 5.44
C SER A 84 -6.43 15.00 6.30
N ASP A 85 -6.12 16.27 6.56
CA ASP A 85 -5.03 16.75 7.42
C ASP A 85 -5.53 17.33 8.75
N GLU A 86 -6.82 17.19 9.05
CA GLU A 86 -7.43 17.76 10.25
C GLU A 86 -6.87 17.19 11.56
N ASN A 87 -6.38 15.94 11.51
CA ASN A 87 -5.67 15.35 12.63
C ASN A 87 -4.17 15.71 12.58
N LYS A 88 -3.73 16.57 13.50
CA LYS A 88 -2.35 17.04 13.65
C LYS A 88 -1.29 15.92 13.73
N HIS A 89 -1.66 14.72 14.20
CA HIS A 89 -0.73 13.60 14.27
C HIS A 89 -0.21 13.18 12.89
N LYS A 90 -1.01 13.38 11.82
CA LYS A 90 -0.58 13.11 10.45
C LYS A 90 0.57 14.02 10.00
N ASP A 91 0.53 15.29 10.36
CA ASP A 91 1.59 16.24 10.03
C ASP A 91 2.86 15.98 10.85
N ILE A 92 2.71 15.60 12.12
CA ILE A 92 3.83 15.14 12.95
C ILE A 92 4.47 13.90 12.32
N ALA A 93 3.66 12.91 11.92
CA ALA A 93 4.16 11.71 11.26
C ALA A 93 4.93 12.04 9.97
N ARG A 94 4.43 12.96 9.14
CA ARG A 94 5.17 13.42 7.94
C ARG A 94 6.49 14.08 8.29
N ALA A 95 6.55 14.89 9.36
CA ALA A 95 7.79 15.49 9.83
C ALA A 95 8.79 14.40 10.27
N MET A 96 8.32 13.39 11.00
CA MET A 96 9.14 12.24 11.41
C MET A 96 9.64 11.44 10.20
N MET A 97 8.79 11.19 9.19
CA MET A 97 9.22 10.51 7.95
C MET A 97 10.36 11.26 7.25
N ARG A 98 10.27 12.59 7.15
CA ARG A 98 11.34 13.41 6.57
C ARG A 98 12.62 13.37 7.41
N MET A 99 12.48 13.37 8.74
CA MET A 99 13.61 13.25 9.66
C MET A 99 14.32 11.91 9.49
N THR A 100 13.59 10.79 9.50
CA THR A 100 14.13 9.44 9.30
C THR A 100 14.83 9.32 7.96
N ALA A 101 14.18 9.78 6.87
CA ALA A 101 14.80 9.79 5.54
C ALA A 101 16.11 10.61 5.53
N LYS A 102 16.15 11.76 6.21
CA LYS A 102 17.36 12.59 6.34
C LYS A 102 18.47 11.89 7.13
N ILE A 103 18.13 11.22 8.24
CA ILE A 103 19.08 10.46 9.06
C ILE A 103 19.69 9.33 8.23
N ASN A 104 18.85 8.52 7.59
CA ASN A 104 19.27 7.40 6.76
C ASN A 104 20.15 7.86 5.59
N LYS A 105 19.71 8.88 4.85
CA LYS A 105 20.50 9.47 3.78
C LYS A 105 21.82 10.07 4.25
N LYS A 106 21.92 10.57 5.49
CA LYS A 106 23.16 11.20 5.97
C LYS A 106 24.17 10.19 6.49
N TYR A 107 23.71 9.22 7.28
CA TYR A 107 24.57 8.36 8.09
C TYR A 107 24.60 6.89 7.65
N PHE A 108 23.63 6.46 6.84
CA PHE A 108 23.44 5.06 6.46
C PHE A 108 23.38 4.87 4.94
N LYS A 109 24.07 5.72 4.17
CA LYS A 109 24.06 5.71 2.69
C LYS A 109 24.42 4.35 2.09
N ASP A 110 25.37 3.66 2.69
CA ASP A 110 25.86 2.38 2.18
C ASP A 110 24.94 1.20 2.54
N ALA A 111 23.89 1.44 3.32
CA ALA A 111 22.91 0.43 3.70
C ALA A 111 21.92 0.13 2.57
N GLU A 112 21.53 1.12 1.74
CA GLU A 112 20.46 0.99 0.73
C GLU A 112 20.71 -0.12 -0.31
N HIS A 113 21.97 -0.53 -0.53
CA HIS A 113 22.35 -1.53 -1.53
C HIS A 113 22.91 -2.83 -0.93
N LYS A 114 22.88 -2.98 0.39
CA LYS A 114 23.39 -4.18 1.07
C LYS A 114 22.24 -5.10 1.47
N GLU A 115 22.49 -6.40 1.43
CA GLU A 115 21.61 -7.36 2.09
C GLU A 115 21.44 -6.96 3.57
N GLY A 116 20.19 -6.88 4.02
CA GLY A 116 19.87 -6.38 5.36
C GLY A 116 19.87 -4.85 5.50
N ALA A 117 19.71 -4.08 4.41
CA ALA A 117 19.55 -2.62 4.43
C ALA A 117 18.63 -2.08 5.56
N ASN A 118 17.53 -2.79 5.82
CA ASN A 118 16.56 -2.44 6.87
C ASN A 118 17.10 -2.63 8.30
N LEU A 119 18.09 -3.51 8.51
CA LEU A 119 18.78 -3.70 9.79
C LEU A 119 19.85 -2.63 10.02
N LEU A 120 20.32 -2.01 8.94
CA LEU A 120 21.42 -1.05 8.94
C LEU A 120 20.92 0.41 8.92
N SER A 121 19.61 0.65 8.97
CA SER A 121 19.02 1.98 8.93
C SER A 121 18.08 2.22 10.12
N VAL A 122 17.77 3.48 10.38
CA VAL A 122 16.83 3.89 11.42
C VAL A 122 15.42 3.87 10.84
N ASP A 123 14.47 3.35 11.60
CA ASP A 123 13.04 3.46 11.30
C ASP A 123 12.27 3.88 12.57
N CYS A 124 10.97 4.09 12.44
CA CYS A 124 10.06 4.50 13.50
C CYS A 124 10.19 3.57 14.72
N ILE A 125 10.32 2.25 14.48
CA ILE A 125 10.46 1.24 15.54
C ILE A 125 11.74 1.42 16.36
N THR A 126 12.83 1.92 15.76
CA THR A 126 14.12 2.13 16.44
C THR A 126 13.98 3.04 17.65
N CYS A 127 13.12 4.07 17.57
CA CYS A 127 12.89 5.02 18.65
C CYS A 127 11.58 4.76 19.41
N HIS A 128 10.48 4.52 18.70
CA HIS A 128 9.16 4.37 19.32
C HIS A 128 9.01 3.02 20.03
N ASN A 129 9.62 1.96 19.49
CA ASN A 129 9.63 0.62 20.06
C ASN A 129 8.23 0.14 20.53
N GLY A 130 7.21 0.37 19.69
CA GLY A 130 5.81 0.01 19.98
C GLY A 130 5.07 1.01 20.87
N ASN A 131 5.58 2.22 21.07
CA ASN A 131 4.95 3.24 21.92
C ASN A 131 4.73 4.54 21.13
N LYS A 132 3.56 5.18 21.31
CA LYS A 132 3.22 6.44 20.64
C LYS A 132 4.23 7.56 20.95
N GLU A 133 4.89 7.48 22.10
CA GLU A 133 5.95 8.36 22.55
C GLU A 133 7.20 7.54 22.90
N PRO A 134 8.40 7.92 22.42
CA PRO A 134 9.65 7.27 22.79
C PRO A 134 9.95 7.37 24.29
N LYS A 135 10.33 6.24 24.92
CA LYS A 135 10.52 6.10 26.38
C LYS A 135 11.63 6.97 26.99
N ASN A 136 12.57 7.44 26.18
CA ASN A 136 13.72 8.26 26.61
C ASN A 136 13.51 9.76 26.36
N SER A 137 12.30 10.21 26.01
CA SER A 137 11.96 11.62 26.04
C SER A 137 11.85 12.08 27.50
N ASN A 138 12.97 12.54 28.09
CA ASN A 138 13.02 13.25 29.39
C ASN A 138 12.26 14.60 29.37
N LEU A 139 11.28 14.76 28.47
CA LEU A 139 10.39 15.91 28.29
C LEU A 139 8.97 15.58 28.77
N SER A 140 8.76 14.46 29.47
CA SER A 140 7.48 14.00 30.01
C SER A 140 7.27 14.37 31.49
N LYS A 141 7.95 15.41 31.97
CA LYS A 141 7.62 16.09 33.24
C LYS A 141 7.14 17.51 32.96
#